data_AF-M3VGX0-F1
#
_entry.id   AF-M3VGX0-F1
#
_cell.length_a   1.000
_cell.length_b   1.000
_cell.length_c   1.000
_cell.angle_alpha   90.00
_cell.angle_beta   90.00
_cell.angle_gamma   90.00
#
_symmetry.space_group_name_H-M   'P 1'
#
loop_
_entity.id
_entity.type
_entity.pdbx_description
1 polymer ?
#
loop_
_entity_poly.entity_id
_entity_poly.type
_entity_poly.pdbx_seq_one_letter_code
_entity_poly.pdbx_strand_id
1 'polypeptide(L)'
;MQSRLYPFAAIIAAVTSIALTALPWISLAPLGLDWSWNGLAMASVDLGDDLGVVGVGWAVVAAAVVAILAALIGLMPSPKVRPLLPLANAVAAAACALAALAPLITLIWPAVFYGDLFVSIGATGLVSQVPLKTPVIVATTGTILLTAVVCAASAVAARPGPGSRADTRH
;
A
#
# COMPACT_ATOMS: atom_id res chain seq x y z
N MET A 1 -24.76 -10.60 8.50
CA MET A 1 -23.72 -9.72 9.10
C MET A 1 -22.36 -9.79 8.41
N GLN A 2 -21.96 -10.91 7.80
CA GLN A 2 -20.65 -11.07 7.11
C GLN A 2 -20.38 -10.04 5.98
N SER A 3 -21.41 -9.46 5.35
CA SER A 3 -21.21 -8.52 4.23
C SER A 3 -20.50 -7.22 4.59
N ARG A 4 -20.52 -6.80 5.86
CA ARG A 4 -19.85 -5.57 6.32
C ARG A 4 -18.42 -5.81 6.80
N LEU A 5 -18.01 -7.05 7.06
CA LEU A 5 -16.69 -7.35 7.60
C LEU A 5 -15.57 -7.09 6.57
N TYR A 6 -15.80 -7.47 5.31
CA TYR A 6 -14.85 -7.27 4.21
C TYR A 6 -14.44 -5.80 3.98
N PRO A 7 -15.36 -4.82 3.84
CA PRO A 7 -14.97 -3.44 3.61
C PRO A 7 -14.19 -2.86 4.80
N PHE A 8 -14.56 -3.16 6.05
CA PHE A 8 -13.77 -2.72 7.21
C PHE A 8 -12.36 -3.35 7.22
N ALA A 9 -12.25 -4.64 6.94
CA ALA A 9 -10.95 -5.31 6.85
C ALA A 9 -10.06 -4.71 5.75
N ALA A 10 -10.64 -4.39 4.58
CA ALA A 10 -9.92 -3.74 3.48
C ALA A 10 -9.43 -2.34 3.88
N ILE A 11 -10.27 -1.54 4.53
CA ILE A 11 -9.89 -0.21 5.03
C ILE A 11 -8.75 -0.32 6.05
N ILE A 12 -8.84 -1.22 7.02
CA ILE A 12 -7.81 -1.38 8.06
C ILE A 12 -6.48 -1.81 7.42
N ALA A 13 -6.49 -2.79 6.52
CA ALA A 13 -5.29 -3.27 5.84
C ALA A 13 -4.66 -2.19 4.94
N ALA A 14 -5.50 -1.44 4.21
CA ALA A 14 -5.06 -0.33 3.35
C ALA A 14 -4.46 0.82 4.18
N VAL A 15 -5.13 1.24 5.26
CA VAL A 15 -4.62 2.28 6.18
C VAL A 15 -3.32 1.83 6.83
N THR A 16 -3.19 0.56 7.21
CA THR A 16 -1.92 0.01 7.73
C THR A 16 -0.83 0.09 6.67
N SER A 17 -1.14 -0.21 5.40
CA SER A 17 -0.16 -0.12 4.30
C SER A 17 0.26 1.32 4.02
N ILE A 18 -0.68 2.27 4.08
CA ILE A 18 -0.38 3.71 4.01
C ILE A 18 0.48 4.10 5.21
N ALA A 19 0.14 3.68 6.42
CA ALA A 19 0.92 3.99 7.61
C ALA A 19 2.35 3.46 7.49
N LEU A 20 2.55 2.22 7.05
CA LEU A 20 3.90 1.66 6.87
C LEU A 20 4.70 2.37 5.76
N THR A 21 4.04 2.88 4.73
CA THR A 21 4.72 3.49 3.57
C THR A 21 4.90 5.00 3.68
N ALA A 22 3.90 5.66 4.26
CA ALA A 22 3.71 7.10 4.28
C ALA A 22 3.50 7.63 5.70
N LEU A 23 3.87 6.89 6.76
CA LEU A 23 4.38 7.51 7.97
C LEU A 23 5.88 7.73 7.77
N PRO A 24 6.27 8.98 7.52
CA PRO A 24 7.64 9.38 7.57
C PRO A 24 7.78 10.18 8.90
N TRP A 25 8.99 10.55 9.27
CA TRP A 25 9.23 11.68 10.18
C TRP A 25 9.03 11.50 11.68
N ILE A 26 8.93 10.29 12.25
CA ILE A 26 9.32 10.16 13.66
C ILE A 26 10.85 10.23 13.68
N SER A 27 11.36 11.46 13.66
CA SER A 27 12.68 11.76 14.17
C SER A 27 12.55 11.77 15.68
N LEU A 28 13.23 10.83 16.33
CA LEU A 28 13.42 10.87 17.77
C LEU A 28 14.59 11.78 18.15
N ALA A 29 15.18 12.52 17.20
CA ALA A 29 16.24 13.48 17.47
C ALA A 29 15.83 14.55 18.50
N PRO A 30 14.59 15.08 18.52
CA PRO A 30 14.13 15.97 19.58
C PRO A 30 14.08 15.32 20.98
N LEU A 31 14.09 13.97 21.03
CA LEU A 31 14.14 13.17 22.26
C LEU A 31 15.57 12.67 22.58
N GLY A 32 16.58 13.14 21.85
CA GLY A 32 17.98 12.75 22.04
C GLY A 32 18.33 11.34 21.52
N LEU A 33 17.50 10.77 20.64
CA LEU A 33 17.74 9.48 20.02
C LEU A 33 18.01 9.70 18.52
N ASP A 34 19.13 9.20 18.01
CA ASP A 34 19.56 9.35 16.60
C ASP A 34 18.77 8.43 15.64
N TRP A 35 17.50 8.16 15.95
CA TRP A 35 16.63 7.30 15.18
C TRP A 35 15.64 8.14 14.38
N SER A 36 15.68 7.98 13.06
CA SER A 36 14.71 8.55 12.12
C SER A 36 14.11 7.44 11.26
N TRP A 37 12.79 7.52 11.02
CA TRP A 37 12.06 6.57 10.18
C TRP A 37 11.62 7.25 8.87
N ASN A 38 12.11 6.78 7.73
CA ASN A 38 11.74 7.28 6.40
C ASN A 38 11.07 6.16 5.58
N GLY A 39 9.84 5.79 5.97
CA GLY A 39 8.96 4.87 5.23
C GLY A 39 9.54 3.47 4.98
N LEU A 40 10.46 3.34 4.01
CA LEU A 40 11.13 2.11 3.60
C LEU A 40 12.66 2.08 3.89
N ALA A 41 13.25 3.16 4.44
CA ALA A 41 14.66 3.19 4.87
C ALA A 41 14.86 3.94 6.21
N MET A 42 15.94 3.62 6.93
CA MET A 42 16.47 4.47 8.02
C MET A 42 17.77 5.10 7.55
N ALA A 43 17.91 6.42 7.69
CA ALA A 43 19.20 7.09 7.56
C ALA A 43 19.72 7.38 8.97
N SER A 44 20.94 6.94 9.28
CA SER A 44 21.68 7.31 10.50
C SER A 44 22.57 8.53 10.29
N VAL A 45 22.39 9.25 9.18
CA VAL A 45 23.22 10.39 8.78
C VAL A 45 22.29 11.58 8.60
N ASP A 46 22.64 12.69 9.24
CA ASP A 46 21.96 13.98 9.14
C ASP A 46 22.10 14.49 7.70
N LEU A 47 21.10 14.14 6.91
CA LEU A 47 21.02 14.33 5.49
C LEU A 47 19.89 15.35 5.33
N GLY A 48 20.28 16.62 5.20
CA GLY A 48 19.41 17.79 5.40
C GLY A 48 18.05 17.77 4.68
N ASP A 49 17.20 18.72 5.07
CA ASP A 49 15.74 18.82 4.84
C ASP A 49 15.23 18.63 3.38
N ASP A 50 16.09 18.53 2.37
CA ASP A 50 15.75 18.47 0.93
C ASP A 50 15.78 17.06 0.31
N LEU A 51 15.97 16.00 1.10
CA LEU A 51 16.02 14.63 0.58
C LEU A 51 14.63 14.06 0.32
N GLY A 52 14.04 14.49 -0.80
CA GLY A 52 12.80 13.97 -1.35
C GLY A 52 12.88 12.46 -1.61
N VAL A 53 12.19 11.68 -0.76
CA VAL A 53 12.02 10.23 -0.93
C VAL A 53 11.32 9.95 -2.27
N VAL A 54 11.97 9.18 -3.13
CA VAL A 54 11.56 8.94 -4.52
C VAL A 54 10.29 8.07 -4.60
N GLY A 55 9.51 8.34 -5.66
CA GLY A 55 8.08 8.04 -5.86
C GLY A 55 7.58 6.60 -5.78
N VAL A 56 8.42 5.61 -5.49
CA VAL A 56 8.02 4.19 -5.57
C VAL A 56 7.10 3.77 -4.41
N GLY A 57 7.26 4.36 -3.22
CA GLY A 57 6.33 4.18 -2.10
C GLY A 57 4.93 4.73 -2.38
N TRP A 58 4.80 5.76 -3.23
CA TRP A 58 3.50 6.31 -3.61
C TRP A 58 2.64 5.33 -4.41
N ALA A 59 3.23 4.32 -5.04
CA ALA A 59 2.46 3.25 -5.68
C ALA A 59 1.65 2.46 -4.65
N VAL A 60 2.22 2.18 -3.47
CA VAL A 60 1.52 1.48 -2.37
C VAL A 60 0.42 2.36 -1.81
N VAL A 61 0.69 3.66 -1.62
CA VAL A 61 -0.31 4.63 -1.15
C VAL A 61 -1.47 4.74 -2.13
N ALA A 62 -1.20 4.91 -3.42
CA ALA A 62 -2.22 5.02 -4.46
C ALA A 62 -3.08 3.75 -4.52
N ALA A 63 -2.47 2.57 -4.50
CA ALA A 63 -3.22 1.30 -4.49
C ALA A 63 -4.08 1.14 -3.22
N ALA A 64 -3.56 1.52 -2.06
CA ALA A 64 -4.31 1.49 -0.81
C ALA A 64 -5.50 2.47 -0.82
N VAL A 65 -5.34 3.66 -1.41
CA VAL A 65 -6.46 4.60 -1.61
C VAL A 65 -7.54 4.00 -2.52
N VAL A 66 -7.16 3.34 -3.62
CA VAL A 66 -8.13 2.62 -4.48
C VAL A 66 -8.87 1.54 -3.69
N ALA A 67 -8.18 0.79 -2.82
CA ALA A 67 -8.81 -0.20 -1.96
C ALA A 67 -9.80 0.41 -0.95
N ILE A 68 -9.45 1.55 -0.35
CA ILE A 68 -10.35 2.31 0.54
C ILE A 68 -11.60 2.75 -0.23
N LEU A 69 -11.45 3.32 -1.43
CA LEU A 69 -12.58 3.75 -2.24
C LEU A 69 -13.49 2.57 -2.60
N ALA A 70 -12.91 1.43 -3.01
CA ALA A 70 -13.69 0.22 -3.29
C ALA A 70 -14.46 -0.28 -2.05
N ALA A 71 -13.83 -0.26 -0.88
CA ALA A 71 -14.46 -0.62 0.39
C ALA A 71 -15.58 0.34 0.79
N LEU A 72 -15.41 1.65 0.58
CA LEU A 72 -16.44 2.66 0.83
C LEU A 72 -17.66 2.46 -0.05
N ILE A 73 -17.48 2.08 -1.32
CA ILE A 73 -18.61 1.69 -2.20
C ILE A 73 -19.35 0.49 -1.58
N GLY A 74 -18.63 -0.47 -1.00
CA GLY A 74 -19.19 -1.61 -0.25
C GLY A 74 -20.03 -1.25 0.97
N LEU A 75 -19.78 -0.09 1.57
CA LEU A 75 -20.54 0.42 2.72
C LEU A 75 -21.76 1.25 2.31
N MET A 76 -21.86 1.67 1.04
CA MET A 76 -22.98 2.47 0.58
C MET A 76 -24.28 1.64 0.56
N PRO A 77 -25.40 2.17 1.13
CA PRO A 77 -26.68 1.47 1.15
C PRO A 77 -27.42 1.51 -0.21
N SER A 78 -26.88 2.21 -1.21
CA SER A 78 -27.55 2.44 -2.48
C SER A 78 -27.60 1.17 -3.36
N PRO A 79 -28.77 0.74 -3.84
CA PRO A 79 -28.88 -0.41 -4.75
C PRO A 79 -28.23 -0.14 -6.11
N LYS A 80 -28.08 1.14 -6.50
CA LYS A 80 -27.48 1.53 -7.80
C LYS A 80 -25.98 1.26 -7.88
N VAL A 81 -25.28 1.20 -6.74
CA VAL A 81 -23.82 0.99 -6.70
C VAL A 81 -23.42 -0.47 -6.45
N ARG A 82 -24.36 -1.32 -6.01
CA ARG A 82 -24.12 -2.77 -5.83
C ARG A 82 -23.58 -3.50 -7.06
N PRO A 83 -23.99 -3.18 -8.31
CA PRO A 83 -23.44 -3.83 -9.49
C PRO A 83 -21.95 -3.52 -9.71
N LEU A 84 -21.47 -2.39 -9.18
CA LEU A 84 -20.08 -1.94 -9.35
C LEU A 84 -19.12 -2.57 -8.33
N LEU A 85 -19.63 -3.14 -7.23
CA LEU A 85 -18.81 -3.74 -6.16
C LEU A 85 -17.81 -4.77 -6.66
N PRO A 86 -18.20 -5.77 -7.47
CA PRO A 86 -17.28 -6.81 -7.92
C PRO A 86 -16.14 -6.22 -8.75
N LEU A 87 -16.44 -5.23 -9.60
CA LEU A 87 -15.46 -4.58 -10.45
C LEU A 87 -14.51 -3.70 -9.62
N ALA A 88 -15.05 -2.85 -8.75
CA ALA A 88 -14.25 -1.96 -7.90
C ALA A 88 -13.28 -2.75 -7.02
N ASN A 89 -13.76 -3.82 -6.39
CA ASN A 89 -12.94 -4.68 -5.55
C ASN A 89 -11.92 -5.50 -6.35
N ALA A 90 -12.23 -5.91 -7.60
CA ALA A 90 -11.27 -6.57 -8.48
C ALA A 90 -10.15 -5.62 -8.93
N VAL A 91 -10.49 -4.36 -9.27
CA VAL A 91 -9.51 -3.33 -9.62
C VAL A 91 -8.62 -3.01 -8.42
N ALA A 92 -9.19 -2.86 -7.23
CA ALA A 92 -8.43 -2.67 -6.00
C ALA A 92 -7.47 -3.84 -5.72
N ALA A 93 -7.93 -5.07 -5.89
CA ALA A 93 -7.09 -6.26 -5.71
C ALA A 93 -5.91 -6.28 -6.69
N ALA A 94 -6.16 -5.99 -7.97
CA ALA A 94 -5.12 -5.93 -8.99
C ALA A 94 -4.13 -4.79 -8.72
N ALA A 95 -4.62 -3.60 -8.35
CA ALA A 95 -3.78 -2.46 -8.00
C ALA A 95 -2.87 -2.77 -6.81
N CYS A 96 -3.41 -3.38 -5.74
CA CYS A 96 -2.62 -3.76 -4.56
C CYS A 96 -1.60 -4.86 -4.89
N ALA A 97 -1.96 -5.85 -5.70
CA ALA A 97 -1.04 -6.90 -6.13
C ALA A 97 0.13 -6.34 -6.97
N LEU A 98 -0.16 -5.41 -7.89
CA LEU A 98 0.88 -4.74 -8.67
C LEU A 98 1.74 -3.82 -7.80
N ALA A 99 1.13 -3.10 -6.85
CA ALA A 99 1.87 -2.23 -5.93
C ALA A 99 2.81 -3.01 -5.00
N ALA A 100 2.57 -4.30 -4.75
CA ALA A 100 3.51 -5.15 -4.02
C ALA A 100 4.86 -5.32 -4.73
N LEU A 101 4.92 -5.09 -6.04
CA LEU A 101 6.19 -5.09 -6.77
C LEU A 101 7.12 -3.95 -6.32
N ALA A 102 6.58 -2.82 -5.88
CA ALA A 102 7.37 -1.69 -5.41
C ALA A 102 8.33 -2.08 -4.26
N PRO A 103 7.85 -2.57 -3.10
CA PRO A 103 8.74 -3.00 -2.01
C PRO A 103 9.60 -4.22 -2.39
N LEU A 104 9.11 -5.13 -3.24
CA LEU A 104 9.92 -6.27 -3.72
C LEU A 104 11.10 -5.82 -4.59
N ILE A 105 10.88 -4.86 -5.49
CA ILE A 105 11.95 -4.26 -6.30
C ILE A 105 12.93 -3.53 -5.39
N THR A 106 12.46 -2.85 -4.33
CA THR A 106 13.35 -2.21 -3.34
C THR A 106 14.24 -3.22 -2.60
N LEU A 107 13.79 -4.46 -2.38
CA LEU A 107 14.64 -5.51 -1.80
C LEU A 107 15.75 -5.97 -2.75
N ILE A 108 15.46 -6.07 -4.05
CA ILE A 108 16.40 -6.56 -5.06
C ILE A 108 17.36 -5.45 -5.50
N TRP A 109 16.82 -4.25 -5.72
CA TRP A 109 17.53 -3.06 -6.18
C TRP A 109 17.21 -1.85 -5.30
N PRO A 110 17.90 -1.73 -4.15
CA PRO A 110 17.72 -0.60 -3.25
C PRO A 110 17.93 0.76 -3.90
N ALA A 111 18.80 0.83 -4.91
CA ALA A 111 19.07 2.06 -5.67
C ALA A 111 17.80 2.69 -6.28
N VAL A 112 16.78 1.89 -6.62
CA VAL A 112 15.49 2.36 -7.14
C VAL A 112 14.71 3.17 -6.10
N PHE A 113 14.90 2.88 -4.82
CA PHE A 113 14.24 3.59 -3.73
C PHE A 113 14.90 4.93 -3.42
N TYR A 114 16.21 5.01 -3.57
CA TYR A 114 16.96 6.24 -3.31
C TYR A 114 17.03 7.16 -4.55
N GLY A 115 16.80 6.66 -5.76
CA GLY A 115 16.90 7.43 -7.00
C GLY A 115 18.21 8.22 -7.12
N ASP A 116 18.13 9.49 -7.52
CA ASP A 116 19.32 10.35 -7.70
C ASP A 116 19.86 10.93 -6.38
N LEU A 117 19.32 10.57 -5.22
CA LEU A 117 19.72 11.12 -3.93
C LEU A 117 21.22 11.00 -3.65
N PHE A 118 21.78 9.84 -3.97
CA PHE A 118 23.22 9.61 -3.80
C PHE A 118 24.06 10.23 -4.92
N VAL A 119 23.45 10.47 -6.09
CA VAL A 119 24.09 11.18 -7.20
C VAL A 119 24.15 12.69 -6.88
N SER A 120 23.10 13.26 -6.30
CA SER A 120 22.99 14.68 -5.98
C SER A 120 23.88 15.10 -4.81
N ILE A 121 24.11 14.23 -3.82
CA ILE A 121 25.03 14.49 -2.71
C ILE A 121 26.46 13.96 -2.95
N GLY A 122 26.76 13.45 -4.16
CA GLY A 122 28.09 12.91 -4.51
C GLY A 122 28.49 11.63 -3.76
N ALA A 123 27.53 10.97 -3.11
CA ALA A 123 27.72 9.80 -2.25
C ALA A 123 27.35 8.47 -2.96
N THR A 124 27.60 8.35 -4.26
CA THR A 124 27.26 7.15 -5.04
C THR A 124 27.94 5.87 -4.53
N GLY A 125 29.09 6.00 -3.86
CA GLY A 125 29.79 4.89 -3.20
C GLY A 125 29.17 4.42 -1.87
N LEU A 126 28.23 5.17 -1.29
CA LEU A 126 27.60 4.88 0.01
C LEU A 126 26.24 4.16 -0.11
N VAL A 127 25.72 3.97 -1.33
CA VAL A 127 24.44 3.28 -1.59
C VAL A 127 24.41 1.87 -0.99
N SER A 128 25.54 1.15 -1.04
CA SER A 128 25.68 -0.20 -0.49
C SER A 128 25.76 -0.23 1.04
N GLN A 129 25.95 0.93 1.69
CA GLN A 129 26.12 1.05 3.14
C GLN A 129 24.85 1.50 3.87
N VAL A 130 23.80 1.94 3.16
CA VAL A 130 22.54 2.34 3.82
C VAL A 130 21.69 1.10 4.14
N PRO A 131 21.49 0.79 5.42
CA PRO A 131 20.81 -0.44 5.82
C PRO A 131 19.31 -0.34 5.52
N LEU A 132 18.84 -1.09 4.51
CA LEU A 132 17.41 -1.32 4.37
C LEU A 132 16.90 -2.11 5.57
N LYS A 133 15.81 -1.66 6.15
CA LYS A 133 15.13 -2.42 7.20
C LYS A 133 14.24 -3.46 6.53
N THR A 134 14.83 -4.60 6.21
CA THR A 134 14.13 -5.78 5.66
C THR A 134 12.79 -6.08 6.36
N PRO A 135 12.66 -5.98 7.71
CA PRO A 135 11.38 -6.23 8.38
C PRO A 135 10.25 -5.29 7.95
N VAL A 136 10.58 -4.02 7.69
CA VAL A 136 9.60 -3.01 7.27
C VAL A 136 9.14 -3.29 5.86
N ILE A 137 10.09 -3.59 4.96
CA ILE A 137 9.76 -3.90 3.57
C ILE A 137 8.92 -5.18 3.48
N VAL A 138 9.26 -6.19 4.28
CA VAL A 138 8.45 -7.42 4.41
C VAL A 138 7.07 -7.12 4.98
N ALA A 139 6.96 -6.29 6.02
CA ALA A 139 5.67 -5.89 6.60
C ALA A 139 4.82 -5.15 5.57
N THR A 140 5.35 -4.13 4.89
CA THR A 140 4.63 -3.37 3.86
C THR A 140 4.18 -4.26 2.70
N THR A 141 5.06 -5.16 2.25
CA THR A 141 4.72 -6.16 1.22
C THR A 141 3.59 -7.08 1.69
N GLY A 142 3.68 -7.56 2.93
CA GLY A 142 2.65 -8.40 3.54
C GLY A 142 1.31 -7.70 3.67
N THR A 143 1.27 -6.45 4.13
CA THR A 143 0.02 -5.70 4.33
C THR A 143 -0.65 -5.33 3.01
N ILE A 144 0.11 -4.94 1.98
CA ILE A 144 -0.49 -4.61 0.68
C ILE A 144 -1.00 -5.86 -0.04
N LEU A 145 -0.29 -7.00 0.08
CA LEU A 145 -0.78 -8.29 -0.44
C LEU A 145 -2.02 -8.77 0.33
N LEU A 146 -2.04 -8.61 1.66
CA LEU A 146 -3.23 -8.90 2.46
C LEU A 146 -4.42 -8.05 2.00
N THR A 147 -4.20 -6.76 1.75
CA THR A 147 -5.22 -5.86 1.18
C THR A 147 -5.73 -6.41 -0.16
N ALA A 148 -4.84 -6.85 -1.04
CA ALA A 148 -5.21 -7.46 -2.33
C ALA A 148 -6.11 -8.70 -2.15
N VAL A 149 -5.76 -9.59 -1.21
CA VAL A 149 -6.52 -10.80 -0.90
C VAL A 149 -7.91 -10.46 -0.36
N VAL A 150 -8.01 -9.51 0.57
CA VAL A 150 -9.30 -9.07 1.12
C VAL A 150 -10.19 -8.45 0.05
N CYS A 151 -9.63 -7.61 -0.82
CA CYS A 151 -10.33 -7.05 -1.97
C CYS A 151 -10.80 -8.14 -2.93
N ALA A 152 -9.95 -9.12 -3.28
CA ALA A 152 -10.32 -10.22 -4.16
C ALA A 152 -11.45 -11.08 -3.57
N ALA A 153 -11.36 -11.42 -2.28
CA ALA A 153 -12.40 -12.16 -1.57
C ALA A 153 -13.74 -11.39 -1.57
N SER A 154 -13.70 -10.07 -1.35
CA SER A 154 -14.89 -9.22 -1.41
C SER A 154 -15.50 -9.13 -2.81
N ALA A 155 -14.67 -9.16 -3.87
CA ALA A 155 -15.13 -9.16 -5.25
C ALA A 155 -15.87 -10.46 -5.60
N VAL A 156 -15.38 -11.60 -5.12
CA VAL A 156 -16.02 -12.92 -5.30
C VAL A 156 -17.33 -12.98 -4.51
N ALA A 157 -17.32 -12.54 -3.25
CA ALA A 157 -18.52 -12.54 -2.40
C ALA A 157 -19.65 -11.64 -2.91
N ALA A 158 -19.31 -10.60 -3.70
CA ALA A 158 -20.29 -9.68 -4.28
C ALA A 158 -20.91 -10.15 -5.60
N ARG A 159 -20.47 -11.29 -6.18
CA ARG A 159 -21.01 -11.77 -7.45
C ARG A 159 -22.45 -12.30 -7.29
N PRO A 160 -23.40 -11.91 -8.16
CA PRO A 160 -24.71 -12.53 -8.19
C PRO A 160 -24.60 -14.03 -8.45
N GLY A 161 -25.28 -14.84 -7.64
CA GLY A 161 -25.31 -16.29 -7.84
C GLY A 161 -25.94 -16.69 -9.18
N PRO A 162 -25.59 -17.87 -9.73
CA PRO A 162 -26.06 -18.31 -11.04
C PRO A 162 -27.61 -18.33 -11.18
N GLY A 163 -28.35 -18.53 -10.08
CA GLY A 163 -29.82 -18.51 -10.07
C GLY A 163 -30.45 -17.13 -10.28
N SER A 164 -29.75 -16.03 -9.98
CA SER A 164 -30.27 -14.66 -10.14
C SER A 164 -30.32 -14.18 -11.59
N ARG A 165 -29.63 -14.86 -12.52
CA ARG A 165 -29.61 -14.50 -13.96
C ARG A 165 -30.75 -15.14 -14.76
N ALA A 166 -31.44 -16.14 -14.21
CA ALA A 166 -32.52 -16.85 -14.90
C ALA A 166 -33.84 -16.05 -14.90
N ASP A 167 -34.12 -15.30 -13.83
CA ASP A 167 -35.41 -14.60 -13.65
C ASP A 167 -35.55 -13.28 -14.43
N THR A 168 -34.49 -12.78 -15.06
CA THR A 168 -34.55 -11.51 -15.82
C THR A 168 -34.90 -11.69 -17.31
N ARG A 169 -35.38 -12.87 -17.73
CA ARG A 169 -35.89 -13.13 -19.09
C ARG A 169 -37.40 -13.37 -19.08
N HIS A 170 -38.19 -12.38 -18.64
CA HIS A 170 -39.64 -12.34 -18.85
C HIS A 170 -40.07 -10.92 -19.21
#